data_AF-A0A178B365-F1
#
_entry.id   AF-A0A178B365-F1
#
_cell.length_a   1.000
_cell.length_b   1.000
_cell.length_c   1.000
_cell.angle_alpha   90.00
_cell.angle_beta   90.00
_cell.angle_gamma   90.00
#
_symmetry.space_group_name_H-M   'P 1'
#
loop_
_entity.id
_entity.type
_entity.pdbx_description
1 polymer ?
#
loop_
_entity_poly.entity_id
_entity_poly.type
_entity_poly.pdbx_seq_one_letter_code
_entity_poly.pdbx_strand_id
1 'polypeptide(L)'
;RNWGFTVYRTSYEPSTEEQWQRFLEKVQTHAYKQTLEVADASENDPYFLQIWSLFRIDARSHPALAGLGLDELRRLYNSGDGGPPVNADLRSHRVFLVADDDVLSDVDTFTVKCVEADYEASNHIPRNARLGRQRYFGWMPMKAGYIVQLWKELETFPFETIAPQTIGESHLVIWEP
;
A
#
# COMPACT_ATOMS: atom_id res chain seq x y z
N ARG A 1 -2.14 -10.64 16.24
CA ARG A 1 -1.46 -10.79 14.92
C ARG A 1 -0.90 -9.42 14.57
N ASN A 2 0.28 -9.34 13.94
CA ASN A 2 0.78 -8.04 13.48
C ASN A 2 -0.15 -7.49 12.39
N TRP A 3 -0.20 -6.17 12.25
CA TRP A 3 -0.97 -5.52 11.18
C TRP A 3 -0.15 -4.38 10.56
N GLY A 4 -0.50 -3.99 9.35
CA GLY A 4 0.25 -3.02 8.55
C GLY A 4 0.78 -3.64 7.26
N PHE A 5 1.71 -2.95 6.60
CA PHE A 5 2.08 -3.22 5.21
C PHE A 5 3.59 -3.22 4.99
N THR A 6 4.00 -3.94 3.94
CA THR A 6 5.35 -3.84 3.38
C THR A 6 5.39 -2.65 2.44
N VAL A 7 6.43 -1.84 2.53
CA VAL A 7 6.61 -0.64 1.72
C VAL A 7 7.94 -0.71 0.98
N TYR A 8 7.90 -0.71 -0.35
CA TYR A 8 9.10 -0.67 -1.18
C TYR A 8 9.43 0.76 -1.59
N ARG A 9 10.68 1.17 -1.34
CA ARG A 9 11.26 2.36 -1.95
C ARG A 9 11.93 1.99 -3.26
N THR A 10 11.55 2.64 -4.35
CA THR A 10 12.16 2.42 -5.69
C THR A 10 12.90 3.65 -6.22
N SER A 11 12.81 4.78 -5.52
CA SER A 11 13.53 6.01 -5.85
C SER A 11 14.75 6.21 -4.96
N TYR A 12 15.94 6.44 -5.53
CA TYR A 12 17.22 6.50 -4.80
C TYR A 12 18.07 7.73 -5.15
N GLU A 13 17.46 8.81 -5.64
CA GLU A 13 18.19 10.07 -5.80
C GLU A 13 18.67 10.61 -4.44
N PRO A 14 19.79 11.36 -4.38
CA PRO A 14 20.31 11.88 -3.11
C PRO A 14 19.30 12.70 -2.29
N SER A 15 18.39 13.39 -2.97
CA SER A 15 17.30 14.17 -2.37
C SER A 15 16.19 13.31 -1.74
N THR A 16 16.08 12.03 -2.09
CA THR A 16 14.94 11.19 -1.70
C THR A 16 15.17 10.42 -0.41
N GLU A 17 16.38 10.43 0.15
CA GLU A 17 16.66 9.80 1.44
C GLU A 17 15.92 10.49 2.58
N GLU A 18 16.02 11.83 2.67
CA GLU A 18 15.30 12.61 3.68
C GLU A 18 13.79 12.50 3.47
N GLN A 19 13.34 12.51 2.21
CA GLN A 19 11.92 12.35 1.86
C GLN A 19 11.39 10.97 2.24
N TRP A 20 12.19 9.92 2.10
CA TRP A 20 11.83 8.57 2.53
C TRP A 20 11.61 8.49 4.04
N GLN A 21 12.53 9.04 4.84
CA GLN A 21 12.37 9.07 6.30
C GLN A 21 11.13 9.88 6.70
N ARG A 22 10.95 11.07 6.11
CA ARG A 22 9.78 11.91 6.33
C ARG A 22 8.48 11.21 5.94
N PHE A 23 8.47 10.47 4.85
CA PHE A 23 7.33 9.67 4.41
C PHE A 23 6.95 8.62 5.46
N LEU A 24 7.93 7.84 5.94
CA LEU A 24 7.70 6.81 6.97
C LEU A 24 7.20 7.42 8.29
N GLU A 25 7.77 8.53 8.73
CA GLU A 25 7.33 9.25 9.93
C GLU A 25 5.89 9.74 9.80
N LYS A 26 5.52 10.30 8.65
CA LYS A 26 4.14 10.73 8.37
C LYS A 26 3.19 9.52 8.36
N VAL A 27 3.56 8.41 7.73
CA VAL A 27 2.78 7.15 7.77
C VAL A 27 2.54 6.70 9.21
N GLN A 28 3.60 6.62 10.01
CA GLN A 28 3.50 6.20 11.41
C GLN A 28 2.57 7.13 12.21
N THR A 29 2.75 8.45 12.05
CA THR A 29 1.97 9.47 12.77
C THR A 29 0.48 9.41 12.40
N HIS A 30 0.17 9.30 11.10
CA HIS A 30 -1.21 9.21 10.64
C HIS A 30 -1.85 7.88 11.04
N ALA A 31 -1.13 6.76 10.93
CA ALA A 31 -1.64 5.47 11.36
C ALA A 31 -1.96 5.45 12.86
N TYR A 32 -1.13 6.06 13.70
CA TYR A 32 -1.39 6.19 15.13
C TYR A 32 -2.70 6.95 15.41
N LYS A 33 -2.82 8.16 14.82
CA LYS A 33 -4.02 9.02 14.98
C LYS A 33 -5.28 8.33 14.47
N GLN A 34 -5.21 7.75 13.27
CA GLN A 34 -6.36 7.06 12.68
C GLN A 34 -6.74 5.81 13.50
N THR A 35 -5.77 5.12 14.11
CA THR A 35 -6.07 3.97 14.99
C THR A 35 -6.83 4.41 16.24
N LEU A 36 -6.48 5.56 16.84
CA LEU A 36 -7.24 6.13 17.96
C LEU A 36 -8.68 6.45 17.56
N GLU A 37 -8.85 7.13 16.42
CA GLU A 37 -10.15 7.52 15.89
C GLU A 37 -11.03 6.31 15.60
N VAL A 38 -10.47 5.30 14.92
CA VAL A 38 -11.17 4.07 14.56
C VAL A 38 -11.53 3.22 15.79
N ALA A 39 -10.66 3.19 16.79
CA ALA A 39 -10.90 2.47 18.03
C ALA A 39 -11.84 3.22 19.00
N ASP A 40 -12.17 4.48 18.70
CA ASP A 40 -12.87 5.41 19.59
C ASP A 40 -12.23 5.41 21.00
N ALA A 41 -10.90 5.53 21.04
CA ALA A 41 -10.09 5.30 22.22
C ALA A 41 -9.20 6.51 22.56
N SER A 42 -8.76 6.57 23.82
CA SER A 42 -7.73 7.52 24.26
C SER A 42 -6.32 6.91 24.17
N GLU A 43 -5.27 7.75 24.15
CA GLU A 43 -3.88 7.29 24.05
C GLU A 43 -3.44 6.34 25.18
N ASN A 44 -4.09 6.42 26.35
CA ASN A 44 -3.78 5.58 27.50
C ASN A 44 -4.70 4.35 27.60
N ASP A 45 -5.58 4.13 26.63
CA ASP A 45 -6.46 2.98 26.62
C ASP A 45 -5.63 1.69 26.40
N PRO A 46 -5.68 0.71 27.32
CA PRO A 46 -4.94 -0.54 27.19
C PRO A 46 -5.25 -1.31 25.90
N TYR A 47 -6.49 -1.25 25.41
CA TYR A 47 -6.91 -1.89 24.17
C TYR A 47 -6.26 -1.22 22.96
N PHE A 48 -6.25 0.11 22.91
CA PHE A 48 -5.53 0.86 21.88
C PHE A 48 -4.04 0.54 21.88
N LEU A 49 -3.39 0.58 23.05
CA LEU A 49 -1.96 0.28 23.20
C LEU A 49 -1.65 -1.15 22.73
N GLN A 50 -2.53 -2.11 23.01
CA GLN A 50 -2.41 -3.47 22.54
C GLN A 50 -2.49 -3.56 21.01
N ILE A 51 -3.48 -2.93 20.37
CA ILE A 51 -3.60 -2.89 18.91
C ILE A 51 -2.36 -2.24 18.29
N TRP A 52 -1.98 -1.06 18.80
CA TRP A 52 -0.85 -0.31 18.26
C TRP A 52 0.48 -1.05 18.42
N SER A 53 0.67 -1.80 19.51
CA SER A 53 1.88 -2.62 19.72
C SER A 53 2.13 -3.66 18.62
N LEU A 54 1.08 -3.99 17.85
CA LEU A 54 1.11 -4.96 16.76
C LEU A 54 1.30 -4.30 15.38
N PHE A 55 1.29 -2.96 15.30
CA PHE A 55 1.47 -2.23 14.05
C PHE A 55 2.90 -2.35 13.53
N ARG A 56 3.06 -2.66 12.26
CA ARG A 56 4.36 -2.82 11.59
C ARG A 56 4.32 -2.18 10.21
N ILE A 57 5.27 -1.28 9.97
CA ILE A 57 5.66 -0.88 8.62
C ILE A 57 6.96 -1.61 8.30
N ASP A 58 6.89 -2.54 7.35
CA ASP A 58 8.05 -3.26 6.86
C ASP A 58 8.68 -2.47 5.71
N ALA A 59 9.54 -1.52 6.08
CA ALA A 59 10.19 -0.57 5.18
C ALA A 59 11.37 -1.24 4.44
N ARG A 60 11.18 -1.52 3.15
CA ARG A 60 12.18 -2.13 2.27
C ARG A 60 12.86 -1.05 1.43
N SER A 61 14.08 -0.71 1.83
CA SER A 61 14.96 0.18 1.08
C SER A 61 16.30 -0.48 0.84
N HIS A 62 16.61 -0.74 -0.42
CA HIS A 62 17.86 -1.34 -0.88
C HIS A 62 18.13 -0.87 -2.32
N PRO A 63 19.37 -0.49 -2.70
CA PRO A 63 19.66 0.03 -4.04
C PRO A 63 19.23 -0.88 -5.20
N ALA A 64 19.18 -2.19 -4.99
CA ALA A 64 18.68 -3.16 -5.97
C ALA A 64 17.19 -3.00 -6.32
N LEU A 65 16.43 -2.24 -5.54
CA LEU A 65 15.03 -1.92 -5.79
C LEU A 65 14.85 -0.70 -6.71
N ALA A 66 15.95 -0.02 -7.06
CA ALA A 66 15.90 1.20 -7.85
C ALA A 66 15.24 0.95 -9.22
N GLY A 67 14.20 1.71 -9.51
CA GLY A 67 13.49 1.67 -10.79
C GLY A 67 12.72 0.38 -11.10
N LEU A 68 12.57 -0.55 -10.15
CA LEU A 68 11.80 -1.76 -10.37
C LEU A 68 10.32 -1.45 -10.66
N GLY A 69 9.78 -2.11 -11.68
CA GLY A 69 8.36 -2.02 -12.03
C GLY A 69 7.47 -2.81 -11.07
N LEU A 70 6.16 -2.56 -11.13
CA LEU A 70 5.18 -3.22 -10.25
C LEU A 70 5.21 -4.75 -10.38
N ASP A 71 5.39 -5.29 -11.58
CA ASP A 71 5.46 -6.73 -11.81
C ASP A 71 6.72 -7.37 -11.22
N GLU A 72 7.84 -6.64 -11.20
CA GLU A 72 9.08 -7.08 -10.54
C GLU A 72 8.91 -7.08 -9.03
N LEU A 73 8.27 -6.05 -8.47
CA LEU A 73 7.96 -5.97 -7.05
C LEU A 73 6.97 -7.05 -6.61
N ARG A 74 5.95 -7.38 -7.42
CA ARG A 74 5.05 -8.52 -7.15
C ARG A 74 5.81 -9.83 -7.05
N ARG A 75 6.74 -10.08 -7.99
CA ARG A 75 7.60 -11.28 -7.93
C ARG A 75 8.44 -11.30 -6.67
N LEU A 76 9.07 -10.17 -6.31
CA LEU A 76 9.89 -10.04 -5.10
C LEU A 76 9.07 -10.28 -3.81
N TYR A 77 7.87 -9.71 -3.73
CA TYR A 77 6.96 -9.91 -2.62
C TYR A 77 6.58 -11.40 -2.49
N ASN A 78 6.28 -12.05 -3.62
CA ASN A 78 5.84 -13.44 -3.65
C ASN A 78 6.97 -14.46 -3.40
N SER A 79 8.20 -14.16 -3.81
CA SER A 79 9.37 -15.00 -3.49
C SER A 79 9.81 -14.89 -2.04
N GLY A 80 9.49 -13.79 -1.36
CA GLY A 80 9.96 -13.50 -0.01
C GLY A 80 11.43 -13.10 0.05
N ASP A 81 11.99 -12.66 -1.08
CA ASP A 81 13.37 -12.21 -1.17
C ASP A 81 13.62 -10.99 -0.29
N GLY A 82 14.73 -10.99 0.45
CA GLY A 82 14.99 -10.00 1.50
C GLY A 82 14.24 -10.26 2.82
N GLY A 83 13.48 -11.36 2.92
CA GLY A 83 12.72 -11.79 4.10
C GLY A 83 11.21 -11.73 3.86
N PRO A 84 10.41 -12.59 4.51
CA PRO A 84 8.97 -12.68 4.28
C PRO A 84 8.30 -11.32 4.53
N PRO A 85 7.45 -10.83 3.62
CA PRO A 85 6.69 -9.61 3.81
C PRO A 85 5.79 -9.68 5.05
N VAL A 86 5.47 -8.52 5.62
CA VAL A 86 4.47 -8.49 6.70
C VAL A 86 3.14 -9.02 6.17
N ASN A 87 2.49 -9.89 6.95
CA ASN A 87 1.19 -10.48 6.64
C ASN A 87 1.13 -11.32 5.34
N ALA A 88 2.26 -11.85 4.87
CA ALA A 88 2.31 -12.68 3.66
C ALA A 88 1.40 -13.92 3.71
N ASP A 89 1.04 -14.41 4.90
CA ASP A 89 0.14 -15.54 5.13
C ASP A 89 -1.35 -15.16 5.17
N LEU A 90 -1.68 -13.86 5.21
CA LEU A 90 -3.05 -13.36 5.25
C LEU A 90 -3.52 -12.99 3.84
N ARG A 91 -4.22 -13.92 3.18
CA ARG A 91 -4.59 -13.82 1.75
C ARG A 91 -5.24 -12.49 1.36
N SER A 92 -6.17 -11.98 2.15
CA SER A 92 -6.87 -10.72 1.88
C SER A 92 -5.97 -9.47 1.94
N HIS A 93 -4.85 -9.56 2.65
CA HIS A 93 -3.94 -8.44 2.91
C HIS A 93 -2.60 -8.59 2.20
N ARG A 94 -2.55 -9.42 1.15
CA ARG A 94 -1.40 -9.57 0.24
C ARG A 94 -1.31 -8.36 -0.69
N VAL A 95 -1.10 -7.22 -0.07
CA VAL A 95 -1.02 -5.88 -0.65
C VAL A 95 0.25 -5.23 -0.11
N PHE A 96 0.96 -4.51 -0.96
CA PHE A 96 2.13 -3.73 -0.55
C PHE A 96 2.04 -2.30 -1.08
N LEU A 97 2.83 -1.42 -0.47
CA LEU A 97 2.91 -0.02 -0.84
C LEU A 97 4.22 0.25 -1.60
N VAL A 98 4.20 1.20 -2.52
CA VAL A 98 5.38 1.63 -3.28
C VAL A 98 5.53 3.13 -3.18
N ALA A 99 6.71 3.55 -2.74
CA ALA A 99 7.19 4.92 -2.73
C ALA A 99 8.25 5.07 -3.82
N ASP A 100 7.80 5.52 -4.98
CA ASP A 100 8.65 5.81 -6.15
C ASP A 100 8.93 7.31 -6.27
N ASP A 101 9.46 7.74 -7.42
CA ASP A 101 9.85 9.12 -7.67
C ASP A 101 8.65 10.08 -7.52
N ASP A 102 7.47 9.68 -8.00
CA ASP A 102 6.24 10.49 -7.89
C ASP A 102 5.86 10.72 -6.42
N VAL A 103 6.00 9.68 -5.59
CA VAL A 103 5.68 9.73 -4.16
C VAL A 103 6.71 10.53 -3.37
N LEU A 104 8.01 10.33 -3.63
CA LEU A 104 9.08 10.95 -2.85
C LEU A 104 9.45 12.37 -3.32
N SER A 105 9.07 12.75 -4.54
CA SER A 105 9.23 14.14 -5.02
C SER A 105 8.27 15.11 -4.33
N ASP A 106 7.09 14.65 -3.87
CA ASP A 106 6.13 15.43 -3.11
C ASP A 106 5.47 14.60 -1.98
N VAL A 107 6.23 14.41 -0.91
CA VAL A 107 5.77 13.75 0.33
C VAL A 107 4.63 14.52 1.00
N ASP A 108 4.40 15.79 0.64
CA ASP A 108 3.33 16.61 1.21
C ASP A 108 1.97 16.33 0.60
N THR A 109 1.91 15.89 -0.66
CA THR A 109 0.69 15.27 -1.21
C THR A 109 0.29 14.00 -0.45
N PHE A 110 1.28 13.33 0.15
CA PHE A 110 1.12 12.14 0.98
C PHE A 110 0.36 11.01 0.27
N THR A 111 0.63 10.84 -1.02
CA THR A 111 0.07 9.79 -1.87
C THR A 111 1.05 8.62 -1.95
N VAL A 112 0.55 7.39 -2.09
CA VAL A 112 1.36 6.17 -2.24
C VAL A 112 0.70 5.25 -3.27
N LYS A 113 1.47 4.42 -3.96
CA LYS A 113 0.91 3.37 -4.83
C LYS A 113 0.64 2.15 -3.97
N CYS A 114 -0.61 1.70 -3.94
CA CYS A 114 -1.06 0.52 -3.23
C CYS A 114 -1.29 -0.62 -4.23
N VAL A 115 -0.63 -1.76 -4.04
CA VAL A 115 -0.46 -2.78 -5.08
C VAL A 115 -0.90 -4.15 -4.55
N GLU A 116 -1.78 -4.82 -5.30
CA GLU A 116 -2.14 -6.21 -5.07
C GLU A 116 -1.00 -7.12 -5.53
N ALA A 117 -0.51 -7.98 -4.62
CA ALA A 117 0.64 -8.84 -4.88
C ALA A 117 0.32 -10.01 -5.82
N ASP A 118 -0.92 -10.52 -5.75
CA ASP A 118 -1.38 -11.70 -6.48
C ASP A 118 -2.11 -11.35 -7.78
N TYR A 119 -2.10 -10.07 -8.19
CA TYR A 119 -2.73 -9.63 -9.43
C TYR A 119 -2.14 -10.34 -10.65
N GLU A 120 -3.02 -10.86 -11.50
CA GLU A 120 -2.67 -11.47 -12.76
C GLU A 120 -3.56 -10.90 -13.88
N ALA A 121 -2.94 -10.16 -14.82
CA ALA A 121 -3.68 -9.44 -15.85
C ALA A 121 -4.64 -10.33 -16.66
N SER A 122 -4.27 -11.59 -16.91
CA SER A 122 -5.06 -12.58 -17.65
C SER A 122 -6.45 -12.80 -17.05
N ASN A 123 -6.61 -12.66 -15.73
CA ASN A 123 -7.87 -12.87 -15.01
C ASN A 123 -8.85 -11.69 -15.16
N HIS A 124 -8.36 -10.51 -15.58
CA HIS A 124 -9.15 -9.28 -15.67
C HIS A 124 -9.39 -8.81 -17.11
N ILE A 125 -8.94 -9.57 -18.12
CA ILE A 125 -9.24 -9.29 -19.53
C ILE A 125 -10.73 -9.59 -19.78
N PRO A 126 -11.55 -8.61 -20.22
CA PRO A 126 -12.96 -8.84 -20.47
C PRO A 126 -13.17 -9.92 -21.55
N ARG A 127 -13.91 -10.98 -21.23
CA ARG A 127 -14.24 -12.05 -22.18
C ARG A 127 -15.09 -11.58 -23.36
N ASN A 128 -15.79 -10.45 -23.22
CA ASN A 128 -16.60 -9.87 -24.28
C ASN A 128 -16.09 -8.45 -24.58
N ALA A 129 -15.54 -8.26 -25.78
CA ALA A 129 -15.01 -6.97 -26.25
C ALA A 129 -16.07 -5.85 -26.26
N ARG A 130 -17.38 -6.18 -26.24
CA ARG A 130 -18.46 -5.20 -26.13
C ARG A 130 -18.63 -4.62 -24.72
N LEU A 131 -18.10 -5.26 -23.69
CA LEU A 131 -18.16 -4.77 -22.29
C LEU A 131 -17.10 -3.70 -21.99
N GLY A 132 -16.28 -3.33 -22.98
CA GLY A 132 -15.27 -2.29 -22.86
C GLY A 132 -13.88 -2.85 -22.54
N ARG A 133 -12.97 -1.94 -22.20
CA ARG A 133 -11.59 -2.27 -21.82
C ARG A 133 -11.51 -2.68 -20.35
N GLN A 134 -10.43 -3.37 -19.99
CA GLN A 134 -10.06 -3.67 -18.61
C GLN A 134 -10.04 -2.38 -17.77
N ARG A 135 -10.56 -2.46 -16.53
CA ARG A 135 -10.73 -1.31 -15.64
C ARG A 135 -10.03 -1.43 -14.29
N TYR A 136 -9.32 -2.54 -14.07
CA TYR A 136 -8.57 -2.83 -12.86
C TYR A 136 -7.22 -3.41 -13.25
N PHE A 137 -6.15 -2.88 -12.66
CA PHE A 137 -4.76 -3.20 -13.05
C PHE A 137 -3.90 -3.66 -11.85
N GLY A 138 -4.54 -4.10 -10.77
CA GLY A 138 -3.80 -4.65 -9.63
C GLY A 138 -3.14 -3.62 -8.72
N TRP A 139 -3.47 -2.34 -8.86
CA TRP A 139 -2.96 -1.27 -8.00
C TRP A 139 -3.88 -0.05 -8.00
N MET A 140 -3.69 0.87 -7.06
CA MET A 140 -4.35 2.18 -7.02
C MET A 140 -3.45 3.22 -6.32
N PRO A 141 -3.49 4.51 -6.70
CA PRO A 141 -2.97 5.58 -5.86
C PRO A 141 -3.89 5.79 -4.65
N MET A 142 -3.31 6.01 -3.48
CA MET A 142 -4.04 6.18 -2.23
C MET A 142 -3.36 7.25 -1.38
N LYS A 143 -4.12 8.00 -0.56
CA LYS A 143 -3.48 8.78 0.51
C LYS A 143 -2.93 7.83 1.57
N ALA A 144 -1.64 7.92 1.85
CA ALA A 144 -0.97 7.07 2.82
C ALA A 144 -1.54 7.23 4.25
N GLY A 145 -2.27 8.32 4.53
CA GLY A 145 -2.96 8.53 5.79
C GLY A 145 -4.14 7.59 6.05
N TYR A 146 -4.65 6.89 5.04
CA TYR A 146 -5.77 5.95 5.18
C TYR A 146 -5.34 4.48 5.33
N ILE A 147 -4.11 4.20 5.74
CA ILE A 147 -3.57 2.84 5.91
C ILE A 147 -4.42 1.99 6.88
N VAL A 148 -4.94 2.57 7.96
CA VAL A 148 -5.76 1.81 8.93
C VAL A 148 -7.13 1.47 8.33
N GLN A 149 -7.71 2.40 7.57
CA GLN A 149 -8.98 2.15 6.89
C GLN A 149 -8.80 1.11 5.77
N LEU A 150 -7.74 1.20 4.96
CA LEU A 150 -7.42 0.17 3.97
C LEU A 150 -7.31 -1.22 4.62
N TRP A 151 -6.60 -1.31 5.75
CA TRP A 151 -6.48 -2.57 6.49
C TRP A 151 -7.86 -3.16 6.83
N LYS A 152 -8.80 -2.33 7.31
CA LYS A 152 -10.17 -2.76 7.63
C LYS A 152 -10.99 -3.14 6.41
N GLU A 153 -10.91 -2.36 5.34
CA GLU A 153 -11.65 -2.66 4.10
C GLU A 153 -11.22 -4.02 3.54
N LEU A 154 -9.93 -4.35 3.59
CA LEU A 154 -9.40 -5.64 3.13
C LEU A 154 -9.88 -6.83 3.98
N GLU A 155 -10.34 -6.61 5.22
CA GLU A 155 -10.98 -7.69 6.00
C GLU A 155 -12.36 -8.08 5.44
N THR A 156 -12.99 -7.17 4.69
CA THR A 156 -14.38 -7.32 4.22
C THR A 156 -14.49 -7.48 2.70
N PHE A 157 -13.66 -6.76 1.95
CA PHE A 157 -13.76 -6.64 0.50
C PHE A 157 -12.45 -7.03 -0.20
N PRO A 158 -12.52 -7.71 -1.36
CA PRO A 158 -11.38 -7.88 -2.23
C PRO A 158 -10.82 -6.52 -2.69
N PHE A 159 -9.51 -6.44 -2.90
CA PHE A 159 -8.86 -5.19 -3.33
C PHE A 159 -9.48 -4.61 -4.61
N GLU A 160 -9.84 -5.44 -5.58
CA GLU A 160 -10.52 -5.01 -6.82
C GLU A 160 -11.82 -4.23 -6.56
N THR A 161 -12.55 -4.53 -5.48
CA THR A 161 -13.78 -3.82 -5.12
C THR A 161 -13.51 -2.47 -4.46
N ILE A 162 -12.38 -2.35 -3.76
CA ILE A 162 -11.93 -1.13 -3.07
C ILE A 162 -11.32 -0.16 -4.08
N ALA A 163 -10.58 -0.68 -5.06
CA ALA A 163 -9.83 0.11 -6.01
C ALA A 163 -10.73 0.93 -6.95
N PRO A 164 -10.50 2.26 -7.09
CA PRO A 164 -11.21 3.06 -8.08
C PRO A 164 -10.97 2.55 -9.50
N GLN A 165 -11.99 2.62 -10.35
CA GLN A 165 -11.86 2.18 -11.75
C GLN A 165 -10.84 3.03 -12.49
N THR A 166 -9.95 2.39 -13.24
CA THR A 166 -9.04 3.06 -14.18
C THR A 166 -9.74 3.39 -15.48
N ILE A 167 -9.45 4.56 -16.05
CA ILE A 167 -9.93 4.95 -17.38
C ILE A 167 -8.72 5.06 -18.30
N GLY A 168 -8.60 4.11 -19.24
CA GLY A 168 -7.49 4.08 -20.20
C GLY A 168 -6.13 3.93 -19.51
N GLU A 169 -6.03 3.03 -18.52
CA GLU A 169 -4.81 2.77 -17.71
C GLU A 169 -4.40 3.92 -16.78
N SER A 170 -5.08 5.08 -16.84
CA SER A 170 -4.86 6.19 -15.93
C SER A 170 -5.73 6.08 -14.68
N HIS A 171 -5.11 6.27 -13.52
CA HIS A 171 -5.81 6.48 -12.26
C HIS A 171 -6.12 7.97 -12.10
N LEU A 172 -7.38 8.34 -12.34
CA LEU A 172 -7.85 9.73 -12.20
C LEU A 172 -8.33 10.06 -10.78
N VAL A 173 -8.47 9.05 -9.93
CA VAL A 173 -8.98 9.16 -8.57
C VAL A 173 -7.94 8.61 -7.61
N ILE A 174 -7.51 9.43 -6.66
CA ILE A 174 -6.74 8.99 -5.50
C ILE A 174 -7.75 8.38 -4.53
N TRP A 175 -7.48 7.15 -4.07
CA TRP A 175 -8.37 6.47 -3.15
C TRP A 175 -8.36 7.15 -1.78
N GLU A 176 -9.57 7.52 -1.35
CA GLU A 176 -9.94 8.02 -0.04
C GLU A 176 -11.27 7.33 0.32
N PRO A 177 -11.36 6.65 1.47
CA PRO A 177 -12.53 5.85 1.87
C PRO A 177 -13.75 6.70 2.28
#